data_AF-A0A7X5L2B8-F1
#
_entry.id   AF-A0A7X5L2B8-F1
#
_cell.length_a   1.000
_cell.length_b   1.000
_cell.length_c   1.000
_cell.angle_alpha   90.00
_cell.angle_beta   90.00
_cell.angle_gamma   90.00
#
_symmetry.space_group_name_H-M   'P 1'
#
loop_
_entity.id
_entity.type
_entity.pdbx_description
1 polymer ?
#
loop_
_entity_poly.entity_id
_entity_poly.type
_entity_poly.pdbx_seq_one_letter_code
_entity_poly.pdbx_strand_id
1 'polypeptide(L)'
;MAKRDVTVWMDEHVYCALSECLPEGTSIEQELARMLERLYEQTVPAEERRKVEDTVRREEQEADAEMWSRRRFVLIKVVKDGRACHLLTQDYRTPLEAVHACEACQPGAEGMDCEELAKTAFRNSFPLTQEKFEEWWRMRGQEIVAVYEIDLDENRMKASVMGHASEQSLDVLVEAAKEAYRDPGLRLEERACVFGEKVREFSHAVEEECGQEVSSAQLVQRM
;
A
#
# COMPACT_ATOMS: atom_id res chain seq x y z
N MET A 1 18.79 10.57 8.74
CA MET A 1 20.10 11.10 9.17
C MET A 1 19.98 11.82 10.49
N ALA A 2 20.91 11.55 11.41
CA ALA A 2 21.01 12.29 12.66
C ALA A 2 21.77 13.60 12.42
N LYS A 3 21.05 14.71 12.32
CA LYS A 3 21.65 16.05 12.33
C LYS A 3 22.02 16.40 13.76
N ARG A 4 23.13 17.09 13.95
CA ARG A 4 23.50 17.69 15.23
C ARG A 4 23.32 19.20 15.13
N ASP A 5 22.63 19.76 16.11
CA ASP A 5 22.51 21.20 16.26
C ASP A 5 23.78 21.75 16.93
N VAL A 6 24.27 22.88 16.45
CA VAL A 6 25.39 23.62 17.04
C VAL A 6 24.92 25.06 17.25
N THR A 7 24.58 25.40 18.49
CA THR A 7 24.12 26.74 18.87
C THR A 7 25.28 27.61 19.38
N VAL A 8 25.36 28.86 18.91
CA VAL A 8 26.33 29.86 19.40
C VAL A 8 25.57 31.06 19.94
N TRP A 9 25.92 31.50 21.15
CA TRP A 9 25.34 32.69 21.78
C TRP A 9 26.23 33.91 21.56
N MET A 10 25.61 35.05 21.26
CA MET A 10 26.30 36.31 21.02
C MET A 10 25.55 37.47 21.69
N ASP A 11 26.27 38.52 22.06
CA ASP A 11 25.68 39.75 22.57
C ASP A 11 24.80 40.43 21.50
N GLU A 12 23.67 40.98 21.93
CA GLU A 12 22.66 41.57 21.03
C GLU A 12 23.24 42.75 20.23
N HIS A 13 24.06 43.61 20.86
CA HIS A 13 24.64 44.74 20.17
C HIS A 13 25.66 44.30 19.11
N VAL A 14 26.40 43.22 19.38
CA VAL A 14 27.32 42.62 18.42
C VAL A 14 26.54 41.98 17.27
N TYR A 15 25.42 41.30 17.55
CA TYR A 15 24.55 40.74 16.53
C TYR A 15 24.00 41.81 15.59
N CYS A 16 23.43 42.90 16.13
CA CYS A 16 22.91 43.99 15.32
C CYS A 16 24.00 44.63 14.45
N ALA A 17 25.15 44.97 15.05
CA ALA A 17 26.25 45.59 14.32
C ALA A 17 26.77 44.69 13.19
N LEU A 18 26.91 43.39 13.45
CA LEU A 18 27.37 42.42 12.45
C LEU A 18 26.34 42.24 11.33
N SER A 19 25.05 42.16 11.67
CA SER A 19 23.97 42.02 10.69
C SER A 19 23.88 43.21 9.73
N GLU A 20 24.15 44.42 10.22
CA GLU A 20 24.16 45.64 9.40
C GLU A 20 25.36 45.72 8.45
N CYS A 21 26.47 45.06 8.80
CA CYS A 21 27.72 45.11 8.02
C CYS A 21 27.84 43.94 7.02
N LEU A 22 26.95 42.95 7.07
CA LEU A 22 26.96 41.83 6.13
C LEU A 22 26.50 42.26 4.73
N PRO A 23 27.00 41.61 3.66
CA PRO A 23 26.53 41.87 2.30
C PRO A 23 25.01 41.63 2.18
N GLU A 24 24.33 42.45 1.38
CA GLU A 24 22.89 42.30 1.14
C GLU A 24 22.54 40.86 0.72
N GLY A 25 21.56 40.27 1.43
CA GLY A 25 21.11 38.90 1.20
C GLY A 25 21.90 37.80 1.91
N THR A 26 22.90 38.14 2.73
CA THR A 26 23.63 37.18 3.59
C THR A 26 23.20 37.31 5.04
N SER A 27 22.87 36.20 5.70
CA SER A 27 22.58 36.18 7.15
C SER A 27 23.79 35.73 7.98
N ILE A 28 23.78 36.05 9.27
CA ILE A 28 24.84 35.62 10.21
C ILE A 28 24.92 34.09 10.26
N GLU A 29 23.78 33.40 10.24
CA GLU A 29 23.69 31.94 10.25
C GLU A 29 24.31 31.33 8.99
N GLN A 30 24.10 31.94 7.83
CA GLN A 30 24.72 31.50 6.57
C GLN A 30 26.24 31.67 6.60
N GLU A 31 26.74 32.78 7.16
CA GLU A 31 28.18 32.99 7.27
C GLU A 31 28.81 32.05 8.30
N LEU A 32 28.13 31.78 9.43
CA LEU A 32 28.55 30.77 10.40
C LEU A 32 28.60 29.37 9.78
N ALA A 33 27.60 29.00 8.96
CA ALA A 33 27.61 27.74 8.22
C ALA A 33 28.83 27.64 7.29
N ARG A 34 29.15 28.69 6.53
CA ARG A 34 30.34 28.74 5.67
C ARG A 34 31.65 28.69 6.46
N MET A 35 31.69 29.29 7.65
CA MET A 35 32.86 29.20 8.53
C MET A 35 33.05 27.77 9.04
N LEU A 36 31.96 27.09 9.40
CA LEU A 36 31.99 25.67 9.81
C LEU A 36 32.43 24.76 8.66
N GLU A 37 31.95 24.98 7.44
CA GLU A 37 32.42 24.27 6.24
C GLU A 37 33.92 24.46 6.03
N ARG A 38 34.41 25.70 6.04
CA ARG A 38 35.85 25.99 5.90
C ARG A 38 36.68 25.34 7.00
N LEU A 39 36.20 25.39 8.25
CA LEU A 39 36.86 24.74 9.38
C LEU A 39 36.97 23.22 9.16
N TYR A 40 35.89 22.60 8.67
CA TYR A 40 35.89 21.17 8.35
C TYR A 40 36.90 20.84 7.24
N GLU A 41 36.94 21.62 6.16
CA GLU A 41 37.88 21.40 5.05
C GLU A 41 39.36 21.56 5.45
N GLN A 42 39.66 22.52 6.32
CA GLN A 42 41.02 22.80 6.77
C GLN A 42 41.51 21.83 7.85
N THR A 43 40.60 21.38 8.72
CA THR A 43 40.95 20.55 9.88
C THR A 43 40.92 19.07 9.56
N VAL A 44 40.02 18.64 8.67
CA VAL A 44 39.84 17.23 8.32
C VAL A 44 40.61 16.89 7.04
N PRO A 45 41.59 15.96 7.10
CA PRO A 45 42.35 15.53 5.93
C PRO A 45 41.44 15.05 4.80
N ALA A 46 41.86 15.25 3.55
CA ALA A 46 41.07 14.89 2.38
C ALA A 46 40.65 13.40 2.36
N GLU A 47 41.51 12.51 2.86
CA GLU A 47 41.20 11.07 2.96
C GLU A 47 40.08 10.78 3.96
N GLU A 48 40.06 11.46 5.11
CA GLU A 48 39.00 11.33 6.11
C GLU A 48 37.69 11.98 5.62
N ARG A 49 37.77 13.13 4.94
CA ARG A 49 36.58 13.75 4.33
C ARG A 49 35.92 12.83 3.31
N ARG A 50 36.71 12.14 2.49
CA ARG A 50 36.21 11.15 1.52
C ARG A 50 35.55 9.96 2.21
N LYS A 51 36.11 9.44 3.31
CA LYS A 51 35.47 8.37 4.10
C LYS A 51 34.13 8.81 4.70
N VAL A 52 34.05 10.04 5.19
CA VAL A 52 32.79 10.62 5.70
C VAL A 52 31.77 10.73 4.58
N GLU A 53 32.15 11.26 3.42
CA GLU A 53 31.26 11.41 2.26
C GLU A 53 30.80 10.05 1.71
N ASP A 54 31.70 9.06 1.62
CA ASP A 54 31.34 7.68 1.26
C ASP A 54 30.39 7.04 2.28
N THR A 55 30.55 7.34 3.57
CA THR A 55 29.66 6.86 4.63
C THR A 55 28.28 7.51 4.51
N VAL A 56 28.21 8.82 4.34
CA VAL A 56 26.96 9.58 4.12
C VAL A 56 26.24 9.05 2.89
N ARG A 57 26.94 8.91 1.76
CA ARG A 57 26.38 8.39 0.52
C ARG A 57 25.90 6.94 0.67
N ARG A 58 26.63 6.10 1.40
CA ARG A 58 26.19 4.73 1.70
C ARG A 58 24.94 4.73 2.56
N GLU A 59 24.88 5.55 3.61
CA GLU A 59 23.70 5.68 4.47
C GLU A 59 22.48 6.22 3.69
N GLU A 60 22.68 7.14 2.74
CA GLU A 60 21.62 7.60 1.82
C GLU A 60 21.16 6.49 0.89
N GLN A 61 22.09 5.75 0.28
CA GLN A 61 21.77 4.63 -0.59
C GLN A 61 21.10 3.48 0.18
N GLU A 62 21.48 3.23 1.43
CA GLU A 62 20.86 2.25 2.31
C GLU A 62 19.48 2.73 2.77
N ALA A 63 19.29 4.01 3.10
CA ALA A 63 17.99 4.58 3.43
C ALA A 63 17.04 4.61 2.23
N ASP A 64 17.55 4.92 1.04
CA ASP A 64 16.81 4.85 -0.21
C ASP A 64 16.49 3.40 -0.55
N ALA A 65 17.47 2.49 -0.52
CA ALA A 65 17.24 1.06 -0.74
C ALA A 65 16.29 0.46 0.30
N GLU A 66 16.32 0.91 1.55
CA GLU A 66 15.36 0.53 2.60
C GLU A 66 13.97 1.13 2.32
N MET A 67 13.89 2.37 1.83
CA MET A 67 12.63 3.01 1.40
C MET A 67 12.03 2.31 0.18
N TRP A 68 12.85 1.90 -0.78
CA TRP A 68 12.45 1.10 -1.95
C TRP A 68 12.11 -0.34 -1.55
N SER A 69 12.85 -0.95 -0.63
CA SER A 69 12.58 -2.27 -0.04
C SER A 69 11.29 -2.30 0.80
N ARG A 70 10.86 -1.15 1.32
CA ARG A 70 9.58 -0.98 2.03
C ARG A 70 8.39 -0.75 1.10
N ARG A 71 8.58 -0.52 -0.21
CA ARG A 71 7.48 -0.41 -1.18
C ARG A 71 6.92 -1.80 -1.45
N ARG A 72 6.00 -2.20 -0.58
CA ARG A 72 5.19 -3.39 -0.72
C ARG A 72 4.05 -3.08 -1.69
N PHE A 73 4.05 -3.76 -2.80
CA PHE A 73 3.05 -3.61 -3.85
C PHE A 73 1.99 -4.70 -3.77
N VAL A 74 0.84 -4.39 -4.33
CA VAL A 74 -0.31 -5.28 -4.51
C VAL A 74 -0.60 -5.34 -6.00
N LEU A 75 -0.74 -6.56 -6.51
CA LEU A 75 -1.22 -6.81 -7.86
C LEU A 75 -2.72 -7.05 -7.81
N ILE A 76 -3.46 -6.45 -8.74
CA ILE A 76 -4.90 -6.65 -8.85
C ILE A 76 -5.22 -6.97 -10.30
N LYS A 77 -5.91 -8.08 -10.52
CA LYS A 77 -6.53 -8.44 -11.78
C LYS A 77 -8.03 -8.35 -11.60
N VAL A 78 -8.71 -7.58 -12.45
CA VAL A 78 -10.17 -7.48 -12.48
C VAL A 78 -10.67 -8.06 -13.80
N VAL A 79 -11.65 -8.96 -13.75
CA VAL A 79 -12.30 -9.53 -14.93
C VAL A 79 -13.76 -9.08 -14.96
N LYS A 80 -14.19 -8.53 -16.10
CA LYS A 80 -15.56 -8.11 -16.38
C LYS A 80 -15.85 -8.20 -17.88
N ASP A 81 -17.01 -8.72 -18.24
CA ASP A 81 -17.47 -8.92 -19.61
C ASP A 81 -16.44 -9.67 -20.48
N GLY A 82 -15.76 -10.66 -19.89
CA GLY A 82 -14.71 -11.45 -20.52
C GLY A 82 -13.39 -10.71 -20.77
N ARG A 83 -13.24 -9.47 -20.26
CA ARG A 83 -12.01 -8.67 -20.36
C ARG A 83 -11.31 -8.58 -19.02
N ALA A 84 -9.98 -8.69 -19.05
CA ALA A 84 -9.13 -8.56 -17.87
C ALA A 84 -8.40 -7.22 -17.86
N CYS A 85 -8.49 -6.49 -16.75
CA CYS A 85 -7.66 -5.34 -16.42
C CYS A 85 -6.63 -5.74 -15.36
N HIS A 86 -5.38 -5.29 -15.52
CA HIS A 86 -4.28 -5.61 -14.62
C HIS A 86 -3.73 -4.32 -14.02
N LEU A 87 -3.52 -4.30 -12.71
CA LEU A 87 -3.16 -3.12 -11.94
C LEU A 87 -2.03 -3.43 -10.95
N LEU A 88 -1.21 -2.40 -10.69
CA LEU A 88 -0.21 -2.37 -9.62
C LEU A 88 -0.55 -1.21 -8.67
N THR A 89 -0.53 -1.46 -7.37
CA THR A 89 -0.77 -0.42 -6.36
C THR A 89 0.08 -0.65 -5.11
N GLN A 90 0.19 0.37 -4.26
CA GLN A 90 0.77 0.25 -2.91
C GLN A 90 -0.31 0.22 -1.81
N ASP A 91 -1.55 0.49 -2.20
CA ASP A 91 -2.75 0.54 -1.37
C ASP A 91 -3.46 -0.84 -1.36
N TYR A 92 -4.56 -0.97 -0.61
CA TYR A 92 -5.42 -2.18 -0.57
C TYR A 92 -4.66 -3.45 -0.14
N ARG A 93 -3.94 -3.39 0.98
CA ARG A 93 -3.06 -4.49 1.41
C ARG A 93 -3.82 -5.66 2.05
N THR A 94 -5.09 -5.47 2.33
CA THR A 94 -5.98 -6.51 2.85
C THR A 94 -7.09 -6.86 1.86
N PRO A 95 -7.59 -8.11 1.86
CA PRO A 95 -8.76 -8.48 1.07
C PRO A 95 -9.99 -7.62 1.38
N LEU A 96 -10.17 -7.22 2.65
CA LEU A 96 -11.25 -6.34 3.10
C LEU A 96 -11.25 -4.99 2.34
N GLU A 97 -10.09 -4.34 2.25
CA GLU A 97 -9.97 -3.05 1.54
C GLU A 97 -10.28 -3.21 0.05
N ALA A 98 -9.81 -4.29 -0.58
CA ALA A 98 -10.05 -4.54 -2.00
C ALA A 98 -11.53 -4.80 -2.31
N VAL A 99 -12.19 -5.63 -1.50
CA VAL A 99 -13.63 -5.91 -1.61
C VAL A 99 -14.45 -4.65 -1.37
N HIS A 100 -14.12 -3.89 -0.33
CA HIS A 100 -14.81 -2.64 -0.01
C HIS A 100 -14.68 -1.61 -1.14
N ALA A 101 -13.51 -1.52 -1.77
CA ALA A 101 -13.29 -0.65 -2.92
C ALA A 101 -14.17 -1.03 -4.13
N CYS A 102 -14.31 -2.33 -4.43
CA CYS A 102 -15.22 -2.81 -5.45
C CYS A 102 -16.68 -2.48 -5.13
N GLU A 103 -17.12 -2.77 -3.90
CA GLU A 103 -18.51 -2.52 -3.48
C GLU A 103 -18.87 -1.03 -3.53
N ALA A 104 -17.97 -0.17 -3.05
CA ALA A 104 -18.17 1.28 -3.10
C ALA A 104 -18.29 1.83 -4.53
N CYS A 105 -17.78 1.10 -5.53
CA CYS A 105 -17.87 1.48 -6.93
C CYS A 105 -19.19 1.03 -7.60
N GLN A 106 -19.89 0.03 -7.05
CA GLN A 106 -21.08 -0.56 -7.69
C GLN A 106 -22.21 0.44 -8.04
N PRO A 107 -22.56 1.42 -7.18
CA PRO A 107 -23.66 2.35 -7.47
C PRO A 107 -23.44 3.21 -8.74
N GLY A 108 -22.21 3.30 -9.25
CA GLY A 108 -21.88 3.99 -10.50
C GLY A 108 -21.32 3.06 -11.59
N ALA A 109 -21.26 1.75 -11.36
CA ALA A 109 -20.63 0.80 -12.28
C ALA A 109 -21.47 0.48 -13.53
N GLU A 110 -22.75 0.88 -13.54
CA GLU A 110 -23.64 0.62 -14.67
C GLU A 110 -23.14 1.35 -15.93
N GLY A 111 -22.84 0.59 -16.98
CA GLY A 111 -22.31 1.11 -18.24
C GLY A 111 -20.79 1.31 -18.28
N MET A 112 -20.07 1.14 -17.17
CA MET A 112 -18.60 1.19 -17.17
C MET A 112 -18.01 -0.06 -17.82
N ASP A 113 -16.97 0.11 -18.63
CA ASP A 113 -16.16 -1.02 -19.07
C ASP A 113 -15.24 -1.55 -17.94
N CYS A 114 -14.54 -2.67 -18.20
CA CYS A 114 -13.65 -3.29 -17.21
C CYS A 114 -12.53 -2.35 -16.73
N GLU A 115 -11.97 -1.54 -17.61
CA GLU A 115 -10.86 -0.64 -17.27
C GLU A 115 -11.35 0.58 -16.49
N GLU A 116 -12.49 1.16 -16.89
CA GLU A 116 -13.15 2.26 -16.19
C GLU A 116 -13.54 1.85 -14.77
N LEU A 117 -14.14 0.66 -14.61
CA LEU A 117 -14.51 0.13 -13.31
C LEU A 117 -13.27 -0.09 -12.43
N ALA A 118 -12.24 -0.76 -12.96
CA ALA A 118 -11.03 -1.07 -12.21
C ALA A 118 -10.30 0.20 -11.74
N LYS A 119 -10.21 1.24 -12.59
CA LYS A 119 -9.63 2.54 -12.22
C LYS A 119 -10.47 3.30 -11.19
N THR A 120 -11.79 3.17 -11.27
CA THR A 120 -12.71 3.87 -10.35
C THR A 120 -12.69 3.24 -8.96
N ALA A 121 -12.68 1.89 -8.89
CA ALA A 121 -12.59 1.12 -7.66
C ALA A 121 -11.20 1.28 -7.02
N PHE A 122 -10.12 1.04 -7.78
CA PHE A 122 -8.75 1.04 -7.28
C PHE A 122 -8.04 2.35 -7.62
N ARG A 123 -8.47 3.42 -6.96
CA ARG A 123 -7.81 4.73 -7.09
C ARG A 123 -6.34 4.62 -6.66
N ASN A 124 -5.48 5.40 -7.30
CA ASN A 124 -4.02 5.38 -7.14
C ASN A 124 -3.31 4.09 -7.63
N SER A 125 -4.00 3.25 -8.40
CA SER A 125 -3.36 2.14 -9.10
C SER A 125 -2.79 2.54 -10.46
N PHE A 126 -1.78 1.81 -10.91
CA PHE A 126 -1.17 1.95 -12.23
C PHE A 126 -1.59 0.77 -13.11
N PRO A 127 -2.12 1.03 -14.33
CA PRO A 127 -2.44 -0.04 -15.26
C PRO A 127 -1.18 -0.75 -15.75
N LEU A 128 -1.25 -2.08 -15.86
CA LEU A 128 -0.20 -2.93 -16.38
C LEU A 128 -0.67 -3.66 -17.64
N THR A 129 0.28 -3.97 -18.52
CA THR A 129 0.04 -5.01 -19.54
C THR A 129 0.06 -6.39 -18.87
N GLN A 130 -0.49 -7.40 -19.54
CA GLN A 130 -0.47 -8.76 -19.02
C GLN A 130 0.96 -9.27 -18.81
N GLU A 131 1.88 -8.99 -19.74
CA GLU A 131 3.26 -9.44 -19.63
C GLU A 131 3.94 -8.85 -18.40
N LYS A 132 3.72 -7.55 -18.15
CA LYS A 132 4.23 -6.88 -16.95
C LYS A 132 3.61 -7.47 -15.69
N PHE A 133 2.30 -7.71 -15.69
CA PHE A 133 1.63 -8.34 -14.55
C PHE A 133 2.25 -9.70 -14.21
N GLU A 134 2.51 -10.55 -15.19
CA GLU A 134 3.14 -11.85 -15.01
C GLU A 134 4.59 -11.73 -14.51
N GLU A 135 5.36 -10.74 -14.99
CA GLU A 135 6.69 -10.44 -14.46
C GLU A 135 6.64 -10.11 -12.95
N TRP A 136 5.74 -9.21 -12.55
CA TRP A 136 5.56 -8.83 -11.14
C TRP A 136 5.02 -9.98 -10.30
N TRP A 137 4.11 -10.81 -10.83
CA TRP A 137 3.56 -11.98 -10.15
C TRP A 137 4.63 -12.99 -9.72
N ARG A 138 5.73 -13.08 -10.47
CA ARG A 138 6.87 -13.94 -10.15
C ARG A 138 7.69 -13.44 -8.95
N MET A 139 7.53 -12.16 -8.57
CA MET A 139 8.18 -11.52 -7.42
C MET A 139 7.32 -11.55 -6.14
N ARG A 140 6.24 -12.36 -6.12
CA ARG A 140 5.39 -12.58 -4.94
C ARG A 140 6.17 -13.08 -3.74
N GLY A 141 5.86 -12.53 -2.56
CA GLY A 141 6.56 -12.82 -1.31
C GLY A 141 7.84 -12.01 -1.09
N GLN A 142 8.22 -11.15 -2.04
CA GLN A 142 9.27 -10.15 -1.89
C GLN A 142 8.66 -8.74 -1.92
N GLU A 143 8.66 -8.10 -3.09
CA GLU A 143 8.10 -6.75 -3.29
C GLU A 143 6.57 -6.79 -3.43
N ILE A 144 6.01 -7.88 -3.95
CA ILE A 144 4.56 -8.10 -4.03
C ILE A 144 4.08 -8.84 -2.78
N VAL A 145 3.28 -8.16 -1.94
CA VAL A 145 2.79 -8.70 -0.67
C VAL A 145 1.39 -9.31 -0.74
N ALA A 146 0.61 -8.88 -1.73
CA ALA A 146 -0.71 -9.42 -2.00
C ALA A 146 -0.97 -9.47 -3.50
N VAL A 147 -1.73 -10.47 -3.92
CA VAL A 147 -2.32 -10.50 -5.24
C VAL A 147 -3.80 -10.84 -5.15
N TYR A 148 -4.62 -10.08 -5.86
CA TYR A 148 -6.04 -10.30 -5.98
C TYR A 148 -6.44 -10.57 -7.42
N GLU A 149 -7.19 -11.64 -7.63
CA GLU A 149 -7.89 -11.91 -8.89
C GLU A 149 -9.38 -11.81 -8.60
N ILE A 150 -9.99 -10.73 -9.07
CA ILE A 150 -11.40 -10.39 -8.87
C ILE A 150 -12.12 -10.67 -10.17
N ASP A 151 -13.05 -11.61 -10.14
CA ASP A 151 -13.81 -12.08 -11.27
C ASP A 151 -15.27 -11.68 -11.06
N LEU A 152 -15.68 -10.58 -11.68
CA LEU A 152 -17.04 -10.06 -11.56
C LEU A 152 -18.02 -10.90 -12.38
N ASP A 153 -17.56 -11.57 -13.42
CA ASP A 153 -18.38 -12.43 -14.27
C ASP A 153 -18.73 -13.74 -13.55
N GLU A 154 -17.78 -14.31 -12.81
CA GLU A 154 -17.97 -15.53 -12.02
C GLU A 154 -18.30 -15.28 -10.53
N ASN A 155 -18.53 -14.01 -10.14
CA ASN A 155 -18.85 -13.62 -8.76
C ASN A 155 -17.85 -14.16 -7.72
N ARG A 156 -16.54 -14.05 -8.00
CA ARG A 156 -15.47 -14.69 -7.22
C ARG A 156 -14.30 -13.74 -7.01
N MET A 157 -13.63 -13.89 -5.87
CA MET A 157 -12.28 -13.34 -5.66
C MET A 157 -11.32 -14.40 -5.14
N LYS A 158 -10.13 -14.45 -5.73
CA LYS A 158 -8.96 -15.15 -5.19
C LYS A 158 -8.02 -14.13 -4.59
N ALA A 159 -7.59 -14.37 -3.36
CA ALA A 159 -6.63 -13.53 -2.66
C ALA A 159 -5.43 -14.36 -2.22
N SER A 160 -4.24 -13.94 -2.63
CA SER A 160 -2.96 -14.50 -2.19
C SER A 160 -2.20 -13.45 -1.42
N VAL A 161 -2.19 -13.56 -0.08
CA VAL A 161 -1.55 -12.58 0.81
C VAL A 161 -0.42 -13.27 1.57
N MET A 162 0.81 -12.77 1.44
CA MET A 162 1.99 -13.31 2.13
C MET A 162 2.16 -14.84 2.00
N GLY A 163 1.75 -15.42 0.86
CA GLY A 163 1.86 -16.86 0.57
C GLY A 163 0.64 -17.70 0.96
N HIS A 164 -0.38 -17.11 1.61
CA HIS A 164 -1.66 -17.77 1.87
C HIS A 164 -2.67 -17.42 0.78
N ALA A 165 -3.10 -18.43 0.03
CA ALA A 165 -4.15 -18.29 -0.97
C ALA A 165 -5.52 -18.65 -0.36
N SER A 166 -6.53 -17.86 -0.70
CA SER A 166 -7.94 -18.08 -0.36
C SER A 166 -8.80 -17.70 -1.55
N GLU A 167 -9.97 -18.31 -1.64
CA GLU A 167 -10.94 -18.10 -2.72
C GLU A 167 -12.33 -18.12 -2.11
N GLN A 168 -13.16 -17.12 -2.45
CA GLN A 168 -14.54 -16.99 -1.98
C GLN A 168 -15.40 -16.25 -3.00
N SER A 169 -16.73 -16.37 -2.88
CA SER A 169 -17.65 -15.58 -3.69
C SER A 169 -17.62 -14.11 -3.27
N LEU A 170 -17.83 -13.20 -4.23
CA LEU A 170 -17.86 -11.77 -3.92
C LEU A 170 -19.05 -11.42 -3.02
N ASP A 171 -20.20 -12.08 -3.16
CA ASP A 171 -21.35 -11.86 -2.27
C ASP A 171 -21.01 -12.11 -0.79
N VAL A 172 -20.37 -13.25 -0.48
CA VAL A 172 -19.94 -13.58 0.89
C VAL A 172 -18.95 -12.54 1.40
N LEU A 173 -17.99 -12.15 0.56
CA LEU A 173 -16.99 -11.17 0.93
C LEU A 173 -17.61 -9.78 1.14
N VAL A 174 -18.54 -9.36 0.30
CA VAL A 174 -19.22 -8.07 0.39
C VAL A 174 -20.06 -7.99 1.66
N GLU A 175 -20.83 -9.02 1.98
CA GLU A 175 -21.63 -9.06 3.21
C GLU A 175 -20.71 -9.05 4.45
N ALA A 176 -19.62 -9.83 4.44
CA ALA A 176 -18.63 -9.78 5.52
C ALA A 176 -17.96 -8.40 5.64
N ALA A 177 -17.72 -7.70 4.52
CA ALA A 177 -17.17 -6.36 4.53
C ALA A 177 -18.16 -5.35 5.12
N LYS A 178 -19.46 -5.44 4.80
CA LYS A 178 -20.51 -4.60 5.40
C LYS A 178 -20.57 -4.77 6.92
N GLU A 179 -20.48 -6.00 7.41
CA GLU A 179 -20.37 -6.30 8.85
C GLU A 179 -19.14 -5.65 9.49
N ALA A 180 -17.97 -5.80 8.86
CA ALA A 180 -16.72 -5.22 9.34
C ALA A 180 -16.72 -3.69 9.31
N TYR A 181 -17.45 -3.07 8.38
CA TYR A 181 -17.59 -1.62 8.27
C TYR A 181 -18.72 -1.01 9.11
N ARG A 182 -19.56 -1.83 9.75
CA ARG A 182 -20.73 -1.36 10.52
C ARG A 182 -20.37 -0.44 11.69
N ASP A 183 -19.31 -0.76 12.42
CA ASP A 183 -18.84 0.08 13.54
C ASP A 183 -17.79 1.07 13.05
N PRO A 184 -18.04 2.40 13.04
CA PRO A 184 -17.06 3.39 12.60
C PRO A 184 -15.85 3.53 13.54
N GLY A 185 -15.93 3.05 14.78
CA GLY A 185 -14.88 3.16 15.80
C GLY A 185 -13.71 2.19 15.63
N LEU A 186 -13.88 1.11 14.85
CA LEU A 186 -12.84 0.11 14.65
C LEU A 186 -11.73 0.58 13.71
N ARG A 187 -10.49 0.28 14.09
CA ARG A 187 -9.30 0.42 13.23
C ARG A 187 -9.30 -0.66 12.15
N LEU A 188 -8.54 -0.44 11.08
CA LEU A 188 -8.48 -1.36 9.93
C LEU A 188 -8.10 -2.79 10.33
N GLU A 189 -7.13 -2.94 11.23
CA GLU A 189 -6.69 -4.26 11.74
C GLU A 189 -7.82 -5.00 12.45
N GLU A 190 -8.60 -4.31 13.27
CA GLU A 190 -9.75 -4.87 13.98
C GLU A 190 -10.88 -5.23 13.01
N ARG A 191 -11.13 -4.38 12.00
CA ARG A 191 -12.09 -4.68 10.93
C ARG A 191 -11.68 -5.91 10.13
N ALA A 192 -10.39 -6.08 9.84
CA ALA A 192 -9.88 -7.24 9.13
C ALA A 192 -10.08 -8.54 9.93
N CYS A 193 -9.98 -8.48 11.26
CA CYS A 193 -10.35 -9.61 12.13
C CYS A 193 -11.84 -9.96 12.02
N VAL A 194 -12.73 -8.96 12.18
CA VAL A 194 -14.19 -9.14 12.06
C VAL A 194 -14.56 -9.69 10.68
N PHE A 195 -13.98 -9.13 9.62
CA PHE A 195 -14.16 -9.59 8.24
C PHE A 195 -13.82 -11.07 8.10
N GLY A 196 -12.64 -11.49 8.58
CA GLY A 196 -12.22 -12.89 8.49
C GLY A 196 -13.08 -13.86 9.31
N GLU A 197 -13.69 -13.40 10.41
CA GLU A 197 -14.68 -14.18 11.17
C GLU A 197 -16.00 -14.32 10.39
N LYS A 198 -16.50 -13.21 9.84
CA LYS A 198 -17.76 -13.19 9.07
C LYS A 198 -17.69 -13.94 7.76
N VAL A 199 -16.55 -13.90 7.06
CA VAL A 199 -16.34 -14.76 5.89
C VAL A 199 -16.51 -16.23 6.26
N ARG A 200 -15.90 -16.69 7.37
CA ARG A 200 -16.04 -18.09 7.83
C ARG A 200 -17.48 -18.44 8.18
N GLU A 201 -18.19 -17.55 8.88
CA GLU A 201 -19.59 -17.74 9.25
C GLU A 201 -20.50 -17.86 8.02
N PHE A 202 -20.35 -16.95 7.05
CA PHE A 202 -21.18 -16.93 5.85
C PHE A 202 -20.83 -18.04 4.85
N SER A 203 -19.55 -18.43 4.76
CA SER A 203 -19.15 -19.58 3.94
C SER A 203 -19.80 -20.87 4.43
N HIS A 204 -19.89 -21.10 5.75
CA HIS A 204 -20.55 -22.28 6.30
C HIS A 204 -22.08 -22.27 6.12
N ALA A 205 -22.71 -21.09 6.21
CA ALA A 205 -24.15 -20.97 5.97
C ALA A 205 -24.56 -21.37 4.54
N VAL A 206 -23.74 -21.00 3.54
CA VAL A 206 -23.97 -21.36 2.13
C VAL A 206 -23.80 -22.87 1.90
N GLU A 207 -22.88 -23.53 2.60
CA GLU A 207 -22.69 -24.98 2.54
C GLU A 207 -23.87 -25.75 3.17
N GLU A 208 -24.42 -25.25 4.28
CA GLU A 208 -25.58 -25.87 4.94
C GLU A 208 -26.87 -25.71 4.13
N GLU A 209 -27.11 -24.54 3.52
CA GLU A 209 -28.27 -24.31 2.64
C GLU A 209 -28.20 -25.15 1.36
N CYS A 210 -27.02 -25.26 0.71
CA CYS A 210 -26.82 -26.17 -0.44
C CYS A 210 -26.96 -27.66 -0.06
N GLY A 211 -26.61 -28.02 1.18
CA GLY A 211 -26.75 -29.38 1.70
C GLY A 211 -28.20 -29.81 2.00
N GLN A 212 -29.11 -28.85 2.21
CA GLN A 212 -30.51 -29.13 2.52
C GLN A 212 -31.40 -29.28 1.28
N GLU A 213 -31.02 -28.76 0.10
CA GLU A 213 -31.83 -28.90 -1.12
C GLU A 213 -31.75 -30.29 -1.79
N VAL A 214 -30.79 -31.16 -1.42
CA VAL A 214 -30.62 -32.48 -2.07
C VAL A 214 -31.38 -33.62 -1.35
N SER A 215 -32.03 -33.37 -0.21
CA SER A 215 -32.69 -34.41 0.60
C SER A 215 -34.23 -34.46 0.49
N SER A 216 -34.79 -34.17 -0.68
CA SER A 216 -36.27 -34.27 -0.89
C SER A 216 -36.71 -35.12 -2.08
N ALA A 217 -35.81 -35.78 -2.81
CA ALA A 217 -36.14 -36.47 -4.08
C ALA A 217 -35.95 -38.01 -4.09
N GLN A 218 -35.99 -38.68 -2.93
CA GLN A 218 -36.02 -40.15 -2.90
C GLN A 218 -37.06 -40.69 -1.92
N LEU A 219 -38.34 -40.71 -2.31
CA LEU A 219 -39.32 -41.65 -1.72
C LEU A 219 -40.66 -41.79 -2.47
N VAL A 220 -40.65 -42.09 -3.78
CA VAL A 220 -41.79 -42.69 -4.51
C VAL A 220 -41.17 -43.43 -5.70
N GLN A 221 -41.32 -44.73 -6.01
CA GLN A 221 -42.31 -45.75 -5.70
C GLN A 221 -41.65 -47.13 -5.97
N ARG A 222 -41.77 -48.06 -5.02
CA ARG A 222 -41.79 -49.50 -5.30
C ARG A 222 -43.23 -49.93 -5.08
N MET A 223 -43.99 -50.16 -6.16
CA MET A 223 -45.09 -51.12 -6.27
C MET A 223 -45.34 -51.37 -7.76
#